data_AF-A0A384J7X7-F1
#
_entry.id   AF-A0A384J7X7-F1
#
_cell.length_a   1.000
_cell.length_b   1.000
_cell.length_c   1.000
_cell.angle_alpha   90.00
_cell.angle_beta   90.00
_cell.angle_gamma   90.00
#
_symmetry.space_group_name_H-M   'P 1'
#
loop_
_entity.id
_entity.type
_entity.pdbx_description
1 polymer ?
#
loop_
_entity_poly.entity_id
_entity_poly.type
_entity_poly.pdbx_seq_one_letter_code
_entity_poly.pdbx_strand_id
1 'polypeptide(L)'
;MRSFTSIPYVPTGKQIKERFTTVKAWELPKQKSALAPEHVWTNEDMDPVKKENQTWTLWTWMAYWATDTITLGTWETASSILAVGLTWREAIPITKTEKCKR
;
A
#
# COMPACT_ATOMS: atom_id res chain seq x y z
N MET A 1 8.03 16.52 34.26
CA MET A 1 7.05 15.52 33.82
C MET A 1 6.22 16.13 32.70
N ARG A 2 6.17 15.54 31.50
CA ARG A 2 5.28 16.05 30.43
C ARG A 2 3.83 15.71 30.80
N SER A 3 2.92 16.65 30.64
CA SER A 3 1.48 16.41 30.90
C SER A 3 0.96 15.33 29.95
N PHE A 4 0.10 14.43 30.44
CA PHE A 4 -0.58 13.42 29.62
C PHE A 4 -1.38 14.02 28.46
N THR A 5 -1.77 15.30 28.57
CA THR A 5 -2.46 16.06 27.51
C THR A 5 -1.56 16.44 26.33
N SER A 6 -0.25 16.20 26.40
CA SER A 6 0.70 16.49 25.31
C SER A 6 0.89 15.32 24.34
N ILE A 7 0.25 14.18 24.58
CA ILE A 7 0.38 12.98 23.74
C ILE A 7 -0.63 13.09 22.57
N PRO A 8 -0.18 13.07 21.31
CA PRO A 8 -1.02 13.42 20.15
C PRO A 8 -2.25 12.51 19.92
N TYR A 9 -2.22 11.28 20.42
CA TYR A 9 -3.29 10.29 20.25
C TYR A 9 -4.14 10.07 21.51
N VAL A 10 -3.87 10.80 22.61
CA VAL A 10 -4.65 10.68 23.85
C VAL A 10 -5.72 11.78 23.88
N PRO A 11 -7.02 11.42 23.92
CA PRO A 11 -8.08 12.42 23.94
C PRO A 11 -8.09 13.19 25.27
N THR A 12 -8.33 14.49 25.19
CA THR A 12 -8.48 15.38 26.35
C THR A 12 -9.82 15.14 27.04
N GLY A 13 -9.94 15.36 28.35
CA GLY A 13 -11.19 15.17 29.09
C GLY A 13 -12.42 15.93 28.52
N LYS A 14 -12.20 17.10 27.91
CA LYS A 14 -13.25 17.82 27.16
C LYS A 14 -13.71 17.07 25.91
N GLN A 15 -12.78 16.54 25.11
CA GLN A 15 -13.09 15.73 23.93
C GLN A 15 -13.85 14.45 24.30
N ILE A 16 -13.53 13.84 25.44
CA ILE A 16 -14.26 12.66 25.94
C ILE A 16 -15.71 13.06 26.23
N LYS A 17 -15.93 14.15 26.97
CA LYS A 17 -17.29 14.64 27.28
C LYS A 17 -18.08 14.95 26.00
N GLU A 18 -17.46 15.63 25.03
CA GLU A 18 -18.09 15.98 23.74
C GLU A 18 -18.47 14.74 22.92
N ARG A 19 -17.60 13.72 22.88
CA ARG A 19 -17.88 12.43 22.22
C ARG A 19 -19.06 11.69 22.86
N PHE A 20 -19.26 11.79 24.17
CA PHE A 20 -20.40 11.12 24.83
C PHE A 20 -21.72 11.91 24.76
N THR A 21 -21.69 13.22 24.43
CA THR A 21 -22.91 14.05 24.42
C THR A 21 -23.41 14.40 23.03
N THR A 22 -22.55 14.39 22.01
CA THR A 22 -22.90 14.92 20.68
C THR A 22 -22.42 14.00 19.57
N VAL A 23 -23.30 13.63 18.63
CA VAL A 23 -22.94 12.82 17.45
C VAL A 23 -21.93 13.53 16.56
N LYS A 24 -22.03 14.87 16.45
CA LYS A 24 -21.07 15.71 15.70
C LYS A 24 -19.62 15.59 16.21
N ALA A 25 -19.40 15.23 17.46
CA ALA A 25 -18.06 15.05 17.99
C ALA A 25 -17.33 13.82 17.42
N TRP A 26 -18.06 12.95 16.71
CA TRP A 26 -17.54 11.81 15.96
C TRP A 26 -17.38 12.09 14.47
N GLU A 27 -17.81 13.27 13.99
CA GLU A 27 -17.58 13.66 12.60
C GLU A 27 -16.08 13.87 12.37
N LEU A 28 -15.54 13.16 11.38
CA LEU A 28 -14.16 13.33 10.97
C LEU A 28 -14.02 14.66 10.23
N PRO A 29 -12.94 15.43 10.49
CA PRO A 29 -12.68 16.63 9.72
C PRO A 29 -12.49 16.27 8.25
N LYS A 30 -13.27 16.90 7.38
CA LYS A 30 -13.18 16.69 5.94
C LYS A 30 -11.77 17.05 5.47
N GLN A 31 -11.09 16.09 4.84
CA GLN A 31 -9.78 16.31 4.24
C GLN A 31 -9.92 17.10 2.94
N LYS A 32 -8.93 17.95 2.64
CA LYS A 32 -8.93 18.75 1.41
C LYS A 32 -8.52 17.87 0.24
N SER A 33 -9.41 17.76 -0.76
CA SER A 33 -9.12 17.05 -2.00
C SER A 33 -8.69 17.98 -3.13
N ALA A 34 -7.88 17.46 -4.04
CA ALA A 34 -7.46 18.15 -5.25
C ALA A 34 -8.51 18.13 -6.36
N LEU A 35 -9.36 17.09 -6.43
CA LEU A 35 -10.26 16.85 -7.57
C LEU A 35 -11.76 16.95 -7.22
N ALA A 36 -12.14 16.62 -5.98
CA ALA A 36 -13.55 16.54 -5.63
C ALA A 36 -14.14 17.92 -5.24
N PRO A 37 -15.39 18.21 -5.65
CA PRO A 37 -16.13 19.37 -5.16
C PRO A 37 -16.30 19.38 -3.63
N GLU A 38 -16.51 20.57 -3.04
CA GLU A 38 -16.63 20.73 -1.58
C GLU A 38 -17.82 19.99 -0.94
N HIS A 39 -18.78 19.52 -1.71
CA HIS A 39 -19.92 18.74 -1.22
C HIS A 39 -19.69 17.21 -1.25
N VAL A 40 -18.62 16.73 -1.92
CA VAL A 40 -18.33 15.30 -2.05
C VAL A 40 -17.30 14.88 -1.00
N TRP A 41 -17.55 13.77 -0.32
CA TRP A 41 -16.56 13.15 0.57
C TRP A 41 -15.60 12.32 -0.26
N THR A 42 -14.33 12.72 -0.28
CA THR A 42 -13.26 11.90 -0.82
C THR A 42 -12.09 11.94 0.15
N ASN A 43 -11.31 10.87 0.11
CA ASN A 43 -10.09 10.79 0.87
C ASN A 43 -8.96 11.47 0.09
N GLU A 44 -7.97 11.99 0.81
CA GLU A 44 -6.76 12.58 0.21
C GLU A 44 -5.84 11.55 -0.46
N ASP A 45 -5.96 10.27 -0.08
CA ASP A 45 -5.14 9.16 -0.60
C ASP A 45 -5.54 8.77 -2.04
N MET A 46 -6.76 9.09 -2.45
CA MET A 46 -7.27 8.87 -3.79
C MET A 46 -6.85 9.98 -4.78
N ASP A 47 -6.33 11.10 -4.27
CA ASP A 47 -5.84 12.17 -5.13
C ASP A 47 -4.45 11.84 -5.71
N PRO A 48 -4.07 12.48 -6.83
CA PRO A 48 -2.72 12.34 -7.35
C PRO A 48 -1.67 12.65 -6.29
N VAL A 49 -0.68 11.76 -6.16
CA VAL A 49 0.39 11.89 -5.16
C VAL A 49 1.13 13.20 -5.35
N LYS A 50 1.14 14.04 -4.31
CA LYS A 50 1.87 15.32 -4.26
C LYS A 50 3.36 15.12 -4.53
N LYS A 51 4.02 16.10 -5.15
CA LYS A 51 5.43 15.98 -5.57
C LYS A 51 6.37 15.69 -4.38
N GLU A 52 6.06 16.26 -3.22
CA GLU A 52 6.80 16.03 -1.98
C GLU A 52 6.76 14.57 -1.50
N ASN A 53 5.71 13.82 -1.87
CA ASN A 53 5.50 12.42 -1.48
C ASN A 53 5.99 11.42 -2.55
N GLN A 54 6.48 11.89 -3.70
CA GLN A 54 6.99 11.05 -4.78
C GLN A 54 8.43 10.60 -4.49
N THR A 55 8.61 9.73 -3.49
CA THR A 55 9.92 9.23 -3.03
C THR A 55 10.45 8.03 -3.84
N TRP A 56 9.71 7.60 -4.85
CA TRP A 56 10.02 6.42 -5.66
C TRP A 56 11.18 6.71 -6.61
N THR A 57 12.33 6.08 -6.37
CA THR A 57 13.51 6.18 -7.23
C THR A 57 13.58 4.99 -8.17
N LEU A 58 14.44 5.06 -9.20
CA LEU A 58 14.71 3.93 -10.10
C LEU A 58 15.09 2.65 -9.33
N TRP A 59 15.78 2.77 -8.19
CA TRP A 59 16.11 1.63 -7.34
C TRP A 59 14.89 1.00 -6.68
N THR A 60 13.93 1.82 -6.24
CA THR A 60 12.65 1.34 -5.70
C THR A 60 11.90 0.54 -6.77
N TRP A 61 11.90 1.01 -8.01
CA TRP A 61 11.30 0.30 -9.14
C TRP A 61 11.99 -1.03 -9.42
N MET A 62 13.32 -1.06 -9.49
CA MET A 62 14.06 -2.31 -9.72
C MET A 62 13.86 -3.32 -8.58
N ALA A 63 13.89 -2.88 -7.33
CA ALA A 63 13.67 -3.73 -6.17
C ALA A 63 12.24 -4.29 -6.11
N TYR A 64 11.24 -3.47 -6.47
CA TYR A 64 9.85 -3.90 -6.59
C TYR A 64 9.70 -5.05 -7.59
N TRP A 65 10.24 -4.90 -8.80
CA TRP A 65 10.17 -5.94 -9.82
C TRP A 65 10.97 -7.19 -9.46
N ALA A 66 12.13 -7.04 -8.80
CA ALA A 66 12.86 -8.19 -8.29
C ALA A 66 12.01 -8.99 -7.29
N THR A 67 11.29 -8.30 -6.40
CA THR A 67 10.43 -8.93 -5.40
C THR A 67 9.26 -9.68 -6.04
N ASP A 68 8.64 -9.12 -7.07
CA ASP A 68 7.56 -9.78 -7.82
C ASP A 68 8.01 -11.11 -8.45
N THR A 69 9.27 -11.19 -8.89
CA THR A 69 9.82 -12.44 -9.46
C THR A 69 10.22 -13.47 -8.40
N ILE A 70 10.53 -13.05 -7.17
CA ILE A 70 10.95 -13.92 -6.06
C ILE A 70 9.72 -14.26 -5.21
N THR A 71 8.78 -15.00 -5.80
CA THR A 71 7.58 -15.48 -5.13
C THR A 71 7.53 -17.00 -5.16
N LEU A 72 6.87 -17.61 -4.17
CA LEU A 72 6.82 -19.07 -4.03
C LEU A 72 6.33 -19.76 -5.33
N GLY A 73 5.33 -19.19 -6.00
CA GLY A 73 4.81 -19.73 -7.26
C GLY A 73 5.87 -19.81 -8.37
N THR A 74 6.76 -18.81 -8.47
CA THR A 74 7.88 -18.85 -9.42
C THR A 74 8.85 -19.99 -9.09
N TRP A 75 9.14 -20.20 -7.79
CA TRP A 75 10.02 -21.28 -7.34
C TRP A 75 9.42 -22.67 -7.56
N GLU A 76 8.13 -22.84 -7.29
CA GLU A 76 7.41 -24.10 -7.52
C GLU A 76 7.37 -24.45 -9.01
N THR A 77 7.07 -23.47 -9.86
CA THR A 77 7.05 -23.65 -11.31
C THR A 77 8.42 -24.08 -11.84
N ALA A 78 9.49 -23.38 -11.44
CA ALA A 78 10.85 -23.76 -11.82
C ALA A 78 11.24 -25.17 -11.30
N SER A 79 10.85 -25.50 -10.07
CA SER A 79 11.12 -26.79 -9.44
C SER A 79 10.39 -27.94 -10.14
N SER A 80 9.15 -27.72 -10.57
CA SER A 80 8.36 -28.72 -11.31
C SER A 80 9.01 -29.11 -12.63
N ILE A 81 9.60 -28.13 -13.34
CA ILE A 81 10.29 -28.36 -14.61
C ILE A 81 11.55 -29.20 -14.38
N LEU A 82 12.32 -28.88 -13.35
CA LEU A 82 13.50 -29.66 -12.96
C LEU A 82 13.12 -31.08 -12.50
N ALA A 83 12.01 -31.23 -11.77
CA ALA A 83 11.53 -32.53 -11.29
C ALA A 83 11.09 -33.47 -12.43
N VAL A 84 10.60 -32.93 -13.55
CA VAL A 84 10.28 -33.69 -14.76
C VAL A 84 11.54 -34.11 -15.55
N GLY A 85 12.73 -33.64 -15.13
CA GLY A 85 14.02 -34.05 -15.70
C GLY A 85 14.58 -33.08 -16.75
N LEU A 86 13.97 -31.91 -16.93
CA LEU A 86 14.51 -30.86 -17.80
C LEU A 86 15.68 -30.16 -17.10
N THR A 87 16.66 -29.74 -17.89
CA THR A 87 17.81 -29.02 -17.36
C THR A 87 17.46 -27.57 -17.05
N TRP A 88 18.22 -26.93 -16.17
CA TRP A 88 18.03 -25.50 -15.85
C TRP A 88 18.10 -24.58 -17.09
N ARG A 89 18.82 -25.01 -18.15
CA ARG A 89 18.90 -24.31 -19.43
C ARG A 89 17.56 -24.27 -20.16
N GLU A 90 16.72 -25.27 -19.96
CA GLU A 90 15.37 -25.37 -20.54
C GLU A 90 14.33 -24.77 -19.59
N ALA A 91 14.54 -24.87 -18.27
CA ALA A 91 13.64 -24.32 -17.27
C ALA A 91 13.53 -22.78 -17.30
N ILE A 92 14.64 -22.07 -17.54
CA ILE A 92 14.66 -20.60 -17.61
C ILE A 92 13.79 -20.03 -18.75
N PRO A 93 13.90 -20.50 -20.01
CA PRO A 93 13.02 -20.00 -21.08
C PRO A 93 11.56 -20.43 -20.89
N ILE A 94 11.28 -21.62 -20.35
CA ILE A 94 9.90 -22.10 -20.11
C ILE A 94 9.19 -21.23 -19.07
N THR A 95 9.84 -20.95 -17.93
CA THR A 95 9.27 -20.06 -16.89
C THR A 95 9.01 -18.63 -17.37
N LYS A 96 9.75 -18.14 -18.38
CA LYS A 96 9.52 -16.81 -18.98
C LYS A 96 8.41 -16.77 -20.03
N THR A 97 8.03 -17.91 -20.61
CA THR A 97 7.10 -17.97 -21.75
C THR A 97 5.63 -18.17 -21.35
N GLU A 98 5.35 -18.39 -20.06
CA GLU A 98 3.97 -18.60 -19.55
C GLU A 98 3.02 -17.42 -19.74
N LYS A 99 3.52 -16.20 -20.02
CA LYS A 99 2.64 -15.05 -20.32
C LYS A 99 1.97 -15.10 -21.70
N CYS A 100 2.27 -16.09 -22.54
CA CYS A 100 1.60 -16.29 -23.83
C CYS A 100 0.57 -17.43 -23.79
N LYS A 101 -0.40 -17.35 -22.88
CA LYS A 101 -1.67 -18.05 -23.03
C LYS A 101 -2.78 -17.00 -23.05
N ARG A 102 -3.15 -16.63 -24.27
CA ARG A 102 -4.46 -16.03 -24.56
C ARG A 102 -5.30 -17.12 -25.23
#